data_AF-X1S5E5-F1
#
_entry.id   AF-X1S5E5-F1
#
_cell.length_a   1.000
_cell.length_b   1.000
_cell.length_c   1.000
_cell.angle_alpha   90.00
_cell.angle_beta   90.00
_cell.angle_gamma   90.00
#
_symmetry.space_group_name_H-M   'P 1'
#
loop_
_entity.id
_entity.type
_entity.pdbx_description
1 polymer ?
#
loop_
_entity_poly.entity_id
_entity_poly.type
_entity_poly.pdbx_seq_one_letter_code
_entity_poly.pdbx_strand_id
1 'polypeptide(L)' 'MIFGHNPDFTGLVNYFVPDYIDNVPTSGVVGLEFETDDWQKTDNTNLKKYFFEYPKKLMKH' A
#
# COMPACT_ATOMS: atom_id res chain seq x y z
N MET A 1 -8.53 1.31 -8.45
CA MET A 1 -8.07 2.31 -7.47
C MET A 1 -9.11 2.39 -6.36
N ILE A 2 -8.69 2.31 -5.10
CA ILE A 2 -9.56 2.28 -3.91
C ILE A 2 -9.20 3.48 -3.04
N PHE A 3 -10.20 4.15 -2.46
CA PHE A 3 -10.02 5.27 -1.53
C PHE A 3 -10.59 4.89 -0.17
N GLY A 4 -9.96 5.37 0.92
CA GLY A 4 -10.42 5.09 2.27
C GLY A 4 -9.73 5.95 3.33
N HIS A 5 -10.01 5.61 4.58
CA HIS A 5 -9.52 6.33 5.76
C HIS A 5 -8.69 5.41 6.65
N ASN A 6 -7.78 6.01 7.42
CA ASN A 6 -7.08 5.32 8.49
C ASN A 6 -8.01 5.15 9.71
N PRO A 7 -7.83 4.12 10.55
CA PRO A 7 -6.69 3.18 10.57
C PRO A 7 -6.80 2.03 9.55
N ASP A 8 -7.99 1.75 9.02
CA ASP A 8 -8.25 0.55 8.21
C ASP A 8 -7.35 0.45 6.98
N PHE A 9 -7.12 1.57 6.27
CA PHE A 9 -6.22 1.58 5.12
C PHE A 9 -4.76 1.32 5.49
N THR A 10 -4.31 1.80 6.65
CA THR A 10 -2.97 1.48 7.15
C THR A 10 -2.87 -0.01 7.50
N GLY A 11 -3.90 -0.59 8.12
CA GLY A 11 -3.99 -2.02 8.36
C GLY A 11 -4.00 -2.85 7.08
N LEU A 12 -4.75 -2.42 6.06
CA LEU A 12 -4.80 -3.07 4.75
C LEU A 12 -3.43 -3.09 4.08
N VAL A 13 -2.70 -1.98 4.10
CA VAL A 13 -1.35 -1.94 3.52
C VAL A 13 -0.42 -2.87 4.29
N ASN A 14 -0.40 -2.79 5.64
CA ASN A 14 0.42 -3.66 6.50
C ASN A 14 0.08 -5.15 6.37
N TYR A 15 -1.13 -5.51 5.92
CA TYR A 15 -1.47 -6.89 5.63
C TYR A 15 -0.68 -7.45 4.45
N PHE A 16 -0.48 -6.64 3.39
CA PHE A 16 0.17 -7.08 2.16
C PHE A 16 1.68 -6.86 2.15
N VAL A 17 2.15 -5.70 2.61
CA VAL A 17 3.57 -5.32 2.47
C VAL A 17 4.41 -5.89 3.62
N PRO A 18 5.69 -6.24 3.39
CA PRO A 18 6.56 -6.76 4.44
C PRO A 18 7.00 -5.69 5.45
N ASP A 19 6.93 -4.41 5.06
CA ASP A 19 7.40 -3.29 5.86
C ASP A 19 6.28 -2.74 6.76
N TYR A 20 6.59 -2.53 8.04
CA TYR A 20 5.64 -1.92 8.96
C TYR A 20 5.47 -0.42 8.67
N ILE A 21 4.24 0.00 8.39
CA ILE A 21 3.83 1.39 8.21
C ILE A 21 2.97 1.81 9.41
N ASP A 22 3.46 2.80 10.15
CA ASP A 22 2.75 3.33 11.32
C ASP A 22 1.45 4.04 10.95
N ASN A 23 1.48 4.83 9.87
CA ASN A 23 0.32 5.55 9.35
C ASN A 23 0.53 5.95 7.89
N VAL A 24 -0.44 5.69 7.02
CA VAL A 24 -0.44 6.22 5.65
C VAL A 24 -0.78 7.71 5.69
N PRO A 25 0.11 8.64 5.26
CA PRO A 25 -0.20 10.06 5.26
C PRO A 25 -1.45 10.40 4.44
N THR A 26 -2.10 11.51 4.77
CA THR A 26 -3.19 12.05 3.94
C THR A 26 -2.69 12.29 2.51
N SER A 27 -3.49 11.87 1.52
CA SER A 27 -3.11 11.87 0.10
C SER A 27 -1.90 10.98 -0.24
N GLY A 28 -1.57 10.03 0.63
CA GLY A 28 -0.64 8.94 0.33
C GLY A 28 -1.26 7.93 -0.64
N VAL A 29 -0.43 7.37 -1.51
CA VAL A 29 -0.79 6.36 -2.50
C VAL A 29 0.13 5.16 -2.33
N VAL A 30 -0.47 3.98 -2.19
CA VAL A 30 0.22 2.69 -2.20
C VAL A 30 -0.21 1.93 -3.44
N GLY A 31 0.76 1.46 -4.21
CA GLY A 31 0.52 0.54 -5.32
C GLY A 31 1.03 -0.85 -4.96
N LEU A 32 0.22 -1.87 -5.23
CA LEU A 32 0.54 -3.28 -5.03
C LEU A 32 0.48 -3.99 -6.38
N GLU A 33 1.53 -4.75 -6.73
CA GLU A 33 1.59 -5.61 -7.92
C GLU A 33 1.72 -7.05 -7.42
N PHE A 34 0.83 -7.94 -7.87
CA PHE A 34 0.81 -9.35 -7.46
C PHE A 34 1.27 -10.27 -8.59
N GLU A 35 1.77 -11.46 -8.26
CA GLU A 35 2.05 -12.55 -9.21
C GLU A 35 0.79 -13.32 -9.64
N THR A 36 -0.33 -12.61 -9.78
CA THR A 36 -1.60 -13.17 -10.23
C THR A 36 -2.48 -12.10 -10.87
N ASP A 37 -3.27 -12.49 -11.87
CA ASP A 37 -4.26 -11.63 -12.52
C ASP A 37 -5.68 -11.82 -11.95
N ASP A 38 -5.84 -12.71 -10.95
CA ASP A 38 -7.12 -13.02 -10.31
C ASP A 38 -7.21 -12.36 -8.93
N TRP A 39 -8.13 -11.39 -8.79
CA TRP A 39 -8.36 -10.65 -7.55
C TRP A 39 -8.69 -11.55 -6.35
N GLN A 40 -9.29 -12.73 -6.57
CA GLN A 40 -9.61 -13.63 -5.46
C GLN A 40 -8.38 -14.36 -4.91
N LYS A 41 -7.28 -14.35 -5.66
CA LYS A 41 -6.02 -15.01 -5.31
C LYS A 41 -4.97 -14.04 -4.80
N THR A 42 -5.26 -12.74 -4.69
CA THR A 42 -4.29 -11.77 -4.18
C THR A 42 -4.14 -11.91 -2.67
N ASP A 43 -2.91 -12.15 -2.21
CA ASP A 43 -2.56 -12.21 -0.80
C ASP A 43 -1.12 -11.70 -0.56
N ASN A 44 -0.66 -11.71 0.68
CA ASN A 44 0.67 -11.22 1.03
C ASN A 44 1.81 -12.15 0.58
N THR A 45 1.53 -13.40 0.22
CA THR A 45 2.53 -14.38 -0.22
C THR A 45 2.90 -14.23 -1.70
N ASN A 46 2.03 -13.61 -2.50
CA ASN A 46 2.25 -13.36 -3.93
C ASN A 46 2.37 -11.88 -4.30
N LEU A 47 2.67 -11.02 -3.32
CA LEU A 47 3.07 -9.64 -3.59
C LEU A 47 4.41 -9.62 -4.33
N LYS A 48 4.40 -9.19 -5.58
CA LYS A 48 5.58 -9.09 -6.44
C LYS A 48 6.37 -7.83 -6.18
N LYS A 49 5.68 -6.69 -6.12
CA LYS A 49 6.25 -5.35 -5.90
C LYS A 49 5.23 -4.45 -5.24
N TYR A 50 5.74 -3.43 -4.55
CA TYR A 50 4.90 -2.34 -4.10
C TYR A 50 5.65 -1.01 -4.18
N PHE A 51 4.89 0.08 -4.20
CA PHE A 51 5.44 1.42 -4.02
C PHE A 51 4.61 2.20 -3.01
N PHE A 52 5.23 3.17 -2.36
CA PHE A 52 4.58 4.06 -1.43
C PHE A 52 5.02 5.50 -1.68
N GLU A 53 4.06 6.33 -2.12
CA GLU A 53 4.27 7.73 -2.44
C GLU A 53 3.34 8.62 -1.62
N TYR A 54 3.82 9.78 -1.20
CA TYR A 54 3.02 10.76 -0.48
C TYR A 54 3.61 12.17 -0.65
N PRO A 55 2.82 13.25 -0.55
CA PRO A 55 3.26 14.60 -0.92
C PRO A 55 4.56 15.06 -0.26
N LYS A 56 4.73 14.79 1.04
CA LYS A 56 5.94 15.18 1.78
C LYS A 56 7.22 14.45 1.33
N LYS A 57 7.11 13.25 0.74
CA LYS A 57 8.26 12.48 0.23
C LYS A 57 8.91 13.16 -0.98
N LEU A 58 8.10 13.88 -1.76
CA LEU A 58 8.52 14.53 -3.00
C LEU A 58 9.06 15.95 -2.78
N MET A 59 8.93 16.48 -1.55
CA MET A 59 9.52 17.75 -1.18
C MET A 59 11.02 17.55 -1.01
N LYS A 60 11.82 18.00 -1.98
CA LYS A 60 13.27 18.13 -1.81
C LYS A 60 13.53 19.31 -0.87
N HIS A 61 14.29 19.08 0.19
CA HIS A 61 14.93 20.16 0.95
C HIS A 61 16.11 20.72 0.16
#